data_AF-A0A1S2GVM7-F1
#
_entry.id   AF-A0A1S2GVM7-F1
#
_cell.length_a   1.000
_cell.length_b   1.000
_cell.length_c   1.000
_cell.angle_alpha   90.00
_cell.angle_beta   90.00
_cell.angle_gamma   90.00
#
_symmetry.space_group_name_H-M   'P 1'
#
loop_
_entity.id
_entity.type
_entity.pdbx_description
1 polymer ?
#
loop_
_entity_poly.entity_id
_entity_poly.type
_entity_poly.pdbx_seq_one_letter_code
_entity_poly.pdbx_strand_id
1 'polypeptide(L)'
;MPMDQYEFGDPRTRYPNVSPEPQTQAEPGLQSQMTPVPDLGESSYRGTGRLAGRKALITGADSGIGGAVAIAFAREGADVALAYLPEEQSDADHVIEQIRAAGRTAVAVPGDLRDRDYAPRLVQEAVVGLGGLDALVSVAGKQVWQPDLLDITDEQFEATFDVNVFALFRLVKAALPHLQPGSTITTTASMEAYKPAPDRLDYAATKGAINNFSKGLSQLLVERGIRVNVVAPGPTWSVLQVTRGVDPESLPEFGSSESPMGRAGQPAELAPAYVFLASQESSFVAGETLNVNGGMVTP
;
A
#
# COMPACT_ATOMS: atom_id res chain seq x y z
N MET A 1 15.77 -21.65 0.77
CA MET A 1 16.29 -20.40 1.33
C MET A 1 15.45 -19.28 0.77
N PRO A 2 15.13 -18.23 1.54
CA PRO A 2 14.47 -17.07 0.96
C PRO A 2 15.34 -16.51 -0.16
N MET A 3 14.79 -16.35 -1.36
CA MET A 3 15.53 -15.86 -2.52
C MET A 3 15.72 -14.35 -2.38
N ASP A 4 16.98 -13.93 -2.21
CA ASP A 4 17.37 -12.52 -2.18
C ASP A 4 16.84 -11.80 -3.42
N GLN A 5 16.21 -10.64 -3.26
CA GLN A 5 15.53 -9.90 -4.34
C GLN A 5 16.38 -9.64 -5.60
N TYR A 6 17.72 -9.65 -5.49
CA TYR A 6 18.64 -9.41 -6.60
C TYR A 6 19.12 -10.69 -7.29
N GLU A 7 18.78 -11.87 -6.76
CA GLU A 7 19.11 -13.14 -7.39
C GLU A 7 18.42 -13.28 -8.76
N PHE A 8 19.21 -13.60 -9.78
CA PHE A 8 18.72 -13.83 -11.15
C PHE A 8 17.89 -15.11 -11.20
N GLY A 9 16.66 -15.03 -11.70
CA GLY A 9 15.75 -16.16 -11.79
C GLY A 9 14.48 -15.86 -12.59
N ASP A 10 13.67 -16.88 -12.84
CA ASP A 10 12.38 -16.75 -13.53
C ASP A 10 11.34 -16.09 -12.60
N PRO A 11 10.85 -14.88 -12.92
CA PRO A 11 9.89 -14.20 -12.07
C PRO A 11 8.55 -14.94 -11.95
N ARG A 12 8.20 -15.82 -12.91
CA ARG A 12 6.93 -16.57 -12.89
C ARG A 12 6.88 -17.59 -11.75
N THR A 13 8.04 -18.12 -11.36
CA THR A 13 8.16 -19.16 -10.32
C THR A 13 8.90 -18.68 -9.07
N ARG A 14 9.22 -17.39 -9.00
CA ARG A 14 9.94 -16.78 -7.88
C ARG A 14 9.19 -16.88 -6.55
N TYR A 15 7.87 -16.72 -6.61
CA TYR A 15 6.98 -16.95 -5.47
C TYR A 15 6.06 -18.13 -5.77
N PRO A 16 5.58 -18.84 -4.74
CA PRO A 16 4.62 -19.92 -4.93
C PRO A 16 3.40 -19.41 -5.71
N ASN A 17 2.95 -20.20 -6.69
CA ASN A 17 1.59 -20.02 -7.19
C ASN A 17 0.64 -20.53 -6.11
N VAL A 18 0.01 -19.61 -5.40
CA VAL A 18 -0.88 -19.93 -4.29
C VAL A 18 -2.26 -20.25 -4.85
N SER A 19 -2.80 -21.41 -4.53
CA SER A 19 -4.21 -21.75 -4.72
C SER A 19 -4.80 -22.00 -3.33
N PRO A 20 -5.16 -20.93 -2.60
CA PRO A 20 -5.63 -21.04 -1.24
C PRO A 20 -7.07 -21.56 -1.22
N GLU A 21 -7.41 -22.39 -0.25
CA GLU A 21 -8.81 -22.75 0.01
C GLU A 21 -9.64 -21.48 0.27
N PRO A 22 -10.95 -21.48 -0.08
CA PRO A 22 -11.85 -20.40 0.27
C PRO A 22 -11.75 -20.07 1.77
N GLN A 23 -11.47 -18.80 2.07
CA GLN A 23 -11.31 -18.33 3.44
C GLN A 23 -11.89 -16.92 3.57
N THR A 24 -12.41 -16.61 4.75
CA THR A 24 -12.96 -15.30 5.04
C THR A 24 -12.62 -14.85 6.43
N GLN A 25 -12.46 -13.54 6.61
CA GLN A 25 -12.29 -12.89 7.89
C GLN A 25 -13.23 -11.68 7.97
N ALA A 26 -13.59 -11.26 9.18
CA ALA A 26 -14.24 -9.97 9.38
C ALA A 26 -13.23 -8.84 9.11
N GLU A 27 -13.68 -7.72 8.54
CA GLU A 27 -12.85 -6.52 8.37
C GLU A 27 -12.42 -5.97 9.75
N PRO A 28 -11.15 -5.54 9.93
CA PRO A 28 -10.12 -5.41 8.88
C PRO A 28 -9.28 -6.68 8.63
N GLY A 29 -9.51 -7.74 9.40
CA GLY A 29 -8.80 -9.02 9.28
C GLY A 29 -7.39 -8.97 9.85
N LEU A 30 -6.75 -10.13 9.89
CA LEU A 30 -5.35 -10.28 10.25
C LEU A 30 -4.65 -11.14 9.19
N GLN A 31 -3.59 -10.59 8.61
CA GLN A 31 -2.71 -11.27 7.69
C GLN A 31 -2.09 -12.53 8.30
N SER A 32 -1.73 -12.49 9.58
CA SER A 32 -1.18 -13.65 10.30
C SER A 32 -2.15 -14.85 10.37
N GLN A 33 -3.44 -14.62 10.12
CA GLN A 33 -4.47 -15.67 10.07
C GLN A 33 -4.77 -16.17 8.65
N MET A 34 -4.13 -15.61 7.63
CA MET A 34 -4.29 -16.07 6.25
C MET A 34 -3.55 -17.39 6.02
N THR A 35 -4.08 -18.21 5.11
CA THR A 35 -3.41 -19.42 4.65
C THR A 35 -3.25 -19.39 3.12
N PRO A 36 -2.01 -19.31 2.60
CA PRO A 36 -0.77 -19.05 3.32
C PRO A 36 -0.68 -17.59 3.80
N VAL A 37 0.20 -17.32 4.76
CA VAL A 37 0.55 -15.95 5.14
C VAL A 37 1.30 -15.27 3.99
N PRO A 38 0.88 -14.06 3.55
CA PRO A 38 1.61 -13.26 2.57
C PRO A 38 3.07 -12.99 2.94
N ASP A 39 3.94 -13.01 1.94
CA ASP A 39 5.37 -12.67 2.10
C ASP A 39 5.55 -11.14 2.00
N LEU A 40 6.00 -10.52 3.09
CA LEU A 40 6.27 -9.08 3.16
C LEU A 40 7.73 -8.73 2.83
N GLY A 41 8.56 -9.73 2.55
CA GLY A 41 9.97 -9.58 2.30
C GLY A 41 10.82 -9.64 3.56
N GLU A 42 10.29 -10.18 4.67
CA GLU A 42 10.96 -10.28 5.97
C GLU A 42 12.31 -10.97 5.90
N SER A 43 12.52 -11.85 4.92
CA SER A 43 13.79 -12.58 4.77
C SER A 43 14.46 -12.36 3.42
N SER A 44 13.72 -11.87 2.42
CA SER A 44 14.22 -11.66 1.06
C SER A 44 14.63 -10.23 0.76
N TYR A 45 14.05 -9.22 1.45
CA TYR A 45 14.30 -7.83 1.10
C TYR A 45 15.67 -7.35 1.60
N ARG A 46 16.59 -6.97 0.72
CA ARG A 46 17.93 -6.48 1.10
C ARG A 46 18.09 -5.00 0.78
N GLY A 47 18.20 -4.17 1.82
CA GLY A 47 18.45 -2.74 1.66
C GLY A 47 19.87 -2.41 1.22
N THR A 48 20.03 -1.25 0.58
CA THR A 48 21.31 -0.73 0.07
C THR A 48 21.55 0.75 0.45
N GLY A 49 20.72 1.29 1.34
CA GLY A 49 20.86 2.64 1.90
C GLY A 49 20.19 3.74 1.06
N ARG A 50 19.25 3.38 0.18
CA ARG A 50 18.62 4.31 -0.78
C ARG A 50 17.71 5.36 -0.12
N LEU A 51 17.32 5.15 1.13
CA LEU A 51 16.45 6.03 1.91
C LEU A 51 17.09 6.44 3.25
N ALA A 52 18.42 6.45 3.33
CA ALA A 52 19.14 6.79 4.55
C ALA A 52 18.69 8.14 5.14
N GLY A 53 18.20 8.09 6.38
CA GLY A 53 17.78 9.28 7.14
C GLY A 53 16.38 9.81 6.83
N ARG A 54 15.65 9.20 5.87
CA ARG A 54 14.28 9.59 5.51
C ARG A 54 13.30 9.37 6.66
N LYS A 55 12.22 10.14 6.66
CA LYS A 55 11.16 10.14 7.67
C LYS A 55 9.82 9.89 6.98
N ALA A 56 9.34 8.65 7.06
CA ALA A 56 8.20 8.18 6.29
C ALA A 56 6.97 7.92 7.16
N LEU A 57 5.80 8.42 6.72
CA LEU A 57 4.50 7.99 7.22
C LEU A 57 3.85 7.06 6.20
N ILE A 58 3.46 5.86 6.62
CA ILE A 58 2.84 4.84 5.79
C ILE A 58 1.49 4.43 6.39
N THR A 59 0.41 4.50 5.61
CA THR A 59 -0.92 4.03 6.03
C THR A 59 -1.19 2.60 5.58
N GLY A 60 -1.93 1.81 6.36
CA GLY A 60 -2.12 0.38 6.12
C GLY A 60 -0.80 -0.39 6.22
N ALA A 61 0.05 0.03 7.17
CA ALA A 61 1.43 -0.42 7.29
C ALA A 61 1.60 -1.65 8.21
N ASP A 62 0.51 -2.13 8.78
CA ASP A 62 0.42 -3.34 9.59
C ASP A 62 0.58 -4.62 8.76
N SER A 63 0.10 -4.63 7.51
CA SER A 63 0.00 -5.83 6.70
C SER A 63 0.11 -5.52 5.20
N GLY A 64 0.09 -6.58 4.38
CA GLY A 64 0.06 -6.51 2.94
C GLY A 64 1.13 -5.60 2.35
N ILE A 65 0.75 -4.83 1.32
CA ILE A 65 1.67 -3.95 0.60
C ILE A 65 2.29 -2.92 1.54
N GLY A 66 1.53 -2.32 2.46
CA GLY A 66 2.06 -1.28 3.33
C GLY A 66 3.08 -1.84 4.32
N GLY A 67 2.84 -3.02 4.89
CA GLY A 67 3.81 -3.74 5.72
C GLY A 67 5.11 -4.04 4.98
N ALA A 68 5.02 -4.56 3.75
CA ALA A 68 6.21 -4.81 2.92
C ALA A 68 6.99 -3.52 2.60
N VAL A 69 6.28 -2.43 2.32
CA VAL A 69 6.89 -1.11 2.07
C VAL A 69 7.57 -0.58 3.33
N ALA A 70 6.96 -0.73 4.50
CA ALA A 70 7.53 -0.30 5.78
C ALA A 70 8.83 -1.05 6.10
N ILE A 71 8.86 -2.38 5.90
CA ILE A 71 10.06 -3.21 6.05
C ILE A 71 11.16 -2.75 5.10
N ALA A 72 10.84 -2.57 3.81
CA ALA A 72 11.79 -2.13 2.81
C ALA A 72 12.35 -0.72 3.11
N PHE A 73 11.49 0.22 3.52
CA PHE A 73 11.89 1.57 3.87
C PHE A 73 12.88 1.57 5.04
N ALA A 74 12.60 0.79 6.09
CA ALA A 74 13.50 0.65 7.22
C ALA A 74 14.85 0.05 6.83
N ARG A 75 14.84 -1.02 6.01
CA ARG A 75 16.09 -1.63 5.50
C ARG A 75 16.90 -0.71 4.61
N GLU A 76 16.25 0.21 3.91
CA GLU A 76 16.89 1.25 3.11
C GLU A 76 17.34 2.46 3.94
N GLY A 77 17.07 2.47 5.25
CA GLY A 77 17.60 3.43 6.21
C GLY A 77 16.63 4.53 6.65
N ALA A 78 15.33 4.40 6.37
CA ALA A 78 14.30 5.35 6.78
C ALA A 78 13.75 5.03 8.18
N ASP A 79 13.37 6.06 8.94
CA ASP A 79 12.48 5.91 10.09
C ASP A 79 11.02 5.93 9.62
N VAL A 80 10.17 5.14 10.26
CA VAL A 80 8.81 4.85 9.75
C VAL A 80 7.76 5.07 10.84
N ALA A 81 6.75 5.88 10.54
CA ALA A 81 5.49 5.94 11.26
C ALA A 81 4.45 5.06 10.54
N LEU A 82 3.73 4.25 11.31
CA LEU A 82 2.75 3.28 10.84
C LEU A 82 1.36 3.72 11.26
N ALA A 83 0.45 3.84 10.30
CA ALA A 83 -0.98 4.02 10.53
C ALA A 83 -1.72 2.74 10.15
N TYR A 84 -2.61 2.29 11.02
CA TYR A 84 -3.38 1.05 10.90
C TYR A 84 -4.57 1.11 11.86
N LEU A 85 -5.54 0.20 11.77
CA LEU A 85 -6.66 0.15 12.71
C LEU A 85 -6.24 -0.55 14.02
N PRO A 86 -6.75 -0.13 15.19
CA PRO A 86 -6.39 -0.74 16.47
C PRO A 86 -6.52 -2.28 16.52
N GLU A 87 -7.47 -2.84 15.78
CA GLU A 87 -7.73 -4.27 15.66
C GLU A 87 -6.58 -5.04 15.01
N GLU A 88 -5.76 -4.37 14.19
CA GLU A 88 -4.65 -4.94 13.42
C GLU A 88 -3.32 -4.93 14.22
N GLN A 89 -3.36 -4.57 15.51
CA GLN A 89 -2.17 -4.35 16.34
C GLN A 89 -1.17 -5.52 16.30
N SER A 90 -1.63 -6.77 16.28
CA SER A 90 -0.73 -7.92 16.27
C SER A 90 0.10 -8.03 14.98
N ASP A 91 -0.46 -7.66 13.83
CA ASP A 91 0.29 -7.63 12.57
C ASP A 91 1.21 -6.40 12.52
N ALA A 92 0.74 -5.26 13.02
CA ALA A 92 1.55 -4.06 13.18
C ALA A 92 2.78 -4.29 14.09
N ASP A 93 2.63 -5.04 15.19
CA ASP A 93 3.74 -5.39 16.09
C ASP A 93 4.83 -6.16 15.36
N HIS A 94 4.46 -7.11 14.48
CA HIS A 94 5.42 -7.84 13.63
C HIS A 94 6.19 -6.90 12.70
N VAL A 95 5.52 -5.97 12.03
CA VAL A 95 6.20 -4.99 11.16
C VAL A 95 7.09 -4.04 11.97
N ILE A 96 6.64 -3.60 13.15
CA ILE A 96 7.43 -2.77 14.08
C ILE A 96 8.72 -3.49 14.50
N GLU A 97 8.65 -4.78 14.79
CA GLU A 97 9.83 -5.60 15.10
C GLU A 97 10.81 -5.63 13.92
N GLN A 98 10.33 -5.79 12.69
CA GLN A 98 11.19 -5.75 11.49
C GLN A 98 11.87 -4.38 11.31
N ILE A 99 11.15 -3.28 11.54
CA ILE A 99 11.71 -1.92 11.46
C ILE A 99 12.81 -1.72 12.51
N ARG A 100 12.55 -2.14 13.75
CA ARG A 100 13.52 -2.05 14.85
C ARG A 100 14.73 -2.95 14.62
N ALA A 101 14.53 -4.14 14.06
CA ALA A 101 15.62 -5.05 13.68
C ALA A 101 16.53 -4.45 12.59
N ALA A 102 16.00 -3.59 11.72
CA ALA A 102 16.79 -2.80 10.77
C ALA A 102 17.51 -1.59 11.41
N GLY A 103 17.39 -1.40 12.73
CA GLY A 103 18.03 -0.31 13.47
C GLY A 103 17.36 1.06 13.28
N ARG A 104 16.09 1.07 12.87
CA ARG A 104 15.33 2.30 12.59
C ARG A 104 14.23 2.54 13.62
N THR A 105 13.77 3.79 13.68
CA THR A 105 12.65 4.18 14.56
C THR A 105 11.32 3.74 13.94
N ALA A 106 10.48 3.10 14.75
CA ALA A 106 9.10 2.76 14.43
C ALA A 106 8.15 3.58 15.34
N VAL A 107 7.22 4.32 14.75
CA VAL A 107 6.19 5.10 15.48
C VAL A 107 4.82 4.53 15.13
N ALA A 108 4.18 3.87 16.08
CA ALA A 108 2.86 3.28 15.89
C ALA A 108 1.77 4.31 16.22
N VAL A 109 0.85 4.56 15.28
CA VAL A 109 -0.22 5.54 15.46
C VAL A 109 -1.55 4.93 14.99
N PRO A 110 -2.17 4.01 15.75
CA PRO A 110 -3.41 3.37 15.33
C PRO A 110 -4.59 4.36 15.31
N GLY A 111 -5.52 4.17 14.38
CA GLY A 111 -6.75 4.93 14.26
C GLY A 111 -7.48 4.78 12.93
N ASP A 112 -8.70 5.32 12.87
CA ASP A 112 -9.58 5.21 11.71
C ASP A 112 -9.44 6.41 10.78
N LEU A 113 -9.08 6.16 9.52
CA LEU A 113 -8.93 7.18 8.47
C LEU A 113 -10.23 7.92 8.11
N ARG A 114 -11.40 7.38 8.49
CA ARG A 114 -12.70 8.03 8.35
C ARG A 114 -12.89 9.14 9.38
N ASP A 115 -12.22 9.07 10.53
CA ASP A 115 -12.24 10.13 11.53
C ASP A 115 -11.52 11.38 10.98
N ARG A 116 -12.25 12.49 10.94
CA ARG A 116 -11.77 13.77 10.41
C ARG A 116 -10.61 14.33 11.23
N ASP A 117 -10.56 14.02 12.51
CA ASP A 117 -9.53 14.51 13.43
C ASP A 117 -8.30 13.60 13.46
N TYR A 118 -8.42 12.37 12.94
CA TYR A 118 -7.31 11.42 12.93
C TYR A 118 -6.19 11.82 11.99
N ALA A 119 -6.46 12.24 10.74
CA ALA A 119 -5.38 12.58 9.80
C ALA A 119 -4.44 13.71 10.31
N PRO A 120 -4.94 14.84 10.86
CA PRO A 120 -4.09 15.84 11.50
C PRO A 120 -3.29 15.29 12.69
N ARG A 121 -3.93 14.50 13.56
CA ARG A 121 -3.29 13.88 14.71
C ARG A 121 -2.19 12.90 14.30
N LEU A 122 -2.46 12.05 13.32
CA LEU A 122 -1.54 11.07 12.76
C LEU A 122 -0.27 11.75 12.22
N VAL A 123 -0.44 12.80 11.39
CA VAL A 123 0.71 13.55 10.85
C VAL A 123 1.50 14.19 11.98
N GLN A 124 0.84 14.79 12.97
CA GLN A 124 1.52 15.44 14.09
C GLN A 124 2.33 14.43 14.92
N GLU A 125 1.74 13.28 15.25
CA GLU A 125 2.42 12.21 15.99
C GLU A 125 3.59 11.63 15.20
N ALA A 126 3.44 11.46 13.87
CA ALA A 126 4.54 11.03 12.99
C ALA A 126 5.68 12.06 12.98
N VAL A 127 5.38 13.35 12.80
CA VAL A 127 6.40 14.42 12.80
C VAL A 127 7.16 14.47 14.12
N VAL A 128 6.47 14.37 15.25
CA VAL A 128 7.08 14.37 16.59
C VAL A 128 7.93 13.12 16.79
N GLY A 129 7.38 11.93 16.51
CA GLY A 129 8.05 10.65 16.76
C GLY A 129 9.24 10.40 15.86
N LEU A 130 9.22 10.91 14.62
CA LEU A 130 10.31 10.75 13.64
C LEU A 130 11.31 11.92 13.65
N GLY A 131 10.94 13.07 14.21
CA GLY A 131 11.71 14.31 14.16
C GLY A 131 11.65 15.03 12.81
N GLY A 132 10.58 14.80 12.04
CA GLY A 132 10.37 15.35 10.69
C GLY A 132 9.47 14.45 9.84
N LEU A 133 9.13 14.91 8.63
CA LEU A 133 8.38 14.14 7.64
C LEU A 133 8.79 14.56 6.22
N ASP A 134 9.22 13.60 5.41
CA ASP A 134 9.65 13.83 4.02
C ASP A 134 9.16 12.75 3.03
N ALA A 135 8.43 11.74 3.52
CA ALA A 135 7.72 10.78 2.69
C ALA A 135 6.32 10.50 3.27
N LEU A 136 5.28 10.68 2.45
CA LEU A 136 3.93 10.20 2.74
C LEU A 136 3.60 9.07 1.77
N VAL A 137 3.23 7.90 2.30
CA VAL A 137 2.86 6.73 1.51
C VAL A 137 1.45 6.30 1.90
N SER A 138 0.50 6.47 0.99
CA SER A 138 -0.91 6.13 1.23
C SER A 138 -1.23 4.77 0.61
N VAL A 139 -1.32 3.72 1.44
CA VAL A 139 -1.61 2.34 0.99
C VAL A 139 -2.94 1.82 1.53
N ALA A 140 -3.34 2.22 2.74
CA ALA A 140 -4.63 1.86 3.33
C ALA A 140 -5.78 2.00 2.32
N GLY A 141 -6.67 1.01 2.32
CA GLY A 141 -7.82 1.00 1.44
C GLY A 141 -8.91 0.04 1.89
N LYS A 142 -10.13 0.39 1.52
CA LYS A 142 -11.34 -0.43 1.69
C LYS A 142 -11.77 -0.97 0.33
N GLN A 143 -12.10 -2.25 0.28
CA GLN A 143 -12.61 -2.96 -0.89
C GLN A 143 -13.65 -3.96 -0.42
N VAL A 144 -14.86 -3.91 -1.00
CA VAL A 144 -15.95 -4.83 -0.64
C VAL A 144 -16.60 -5.34 -1.92
N TRP A 145 -16.62 -6.65 -2.06
CA TRP A 145 -17.24 -7.36 -3.16
C TRP A 145 -18.76 -7.41 -3.01
N GLN A 146 -19.47 -7.14 -4.10
CA GLN A 146 -20.91 -7.29 -4.26
C GLN A 146 -21.24 -7.86 -5.65
N PRO A 147 -22.12 -8.87 -5.76
CA PRO A 147 -22.42 -9.53 -7.03
C PRO A 147 -23.30 -8.67 -7.96
N ASP A 148 -24.05 -7.72 -7.41
CA ASP A 148 -24.92 -6.80 -8.16
C ASP A 148 -24.76 -5.36 -7.65
N LEU A 149 -25.02 -4.39 -8.52
CA LEU A 149 -25.02 -2.96 -8.16
C LEU A 149 -26.04 -2.65 -7.06
N LEU A 150 -27.19 -3.31 -7.05
CA LEU A 150 -28.24 -3.11 -6.05
C LEU A 150 -27.83 -3.57 -4.64
N ASP A 151 -26.79 -4.39 -4.52
CA ASP A 151 -26.24 -4.83 -3.24
C ASP A 151 -25.18 -3.84 -2.70
N ILE A 152 -24.72 -2.89 -3.52
CA ILE A 152 -23.85 -1.80 -3.08
C ILE A 152 -24.71 -0.75 -2.38
N THR A 153 -24.79 -0.85 -1.06
CA THR A 153 -25.47 0.14 -0.21
C THR A 153 -24.79 1.52 -0.26
N ASP A 154 -25.56 2.58 0.01
CA ASP A 154 -25.02 3.94 0.14
C ASP A 154 -23.92 3.99 1.22
N GLU A 155 -24.12 3.30 2.34
CA GLU A 155 -23.14 3.24 3.43
C GLU A 155 -21.83 2.58 3.01
N GLN A 156 -21.89 1.50 2.20
CA GLN A 156 -20.68 0.88 1.63
C GLN A 156 -19.98 1.86 0.69
N PHE A 157 -20.72 2.46 -0.23
CA PHE A 157 -20.17 3.37 -1.23
C PHE A 157 -19.47 4.55 -0.55
N GLU A 158 -20.14 5.19 0.43
CA GLU A 158 -19.59 6.29 1.22
C GLU A 158 -18.36 5.85 2.01
N ALA A 159 -18.41 4.71 2.71
CA ALA A 159 -17.27 4.21 3.49
C ALA A 159 -16.05 3.93 2.60
N THR A 160 -16.25 3.38 1.40
CA THR A 160 -15.17 3.12 0.43
C THR A 160 -14.53 4.43 -0.03
N PHE A 161 -15.32 5.47 -0.32
CA PHE A 161 -14.79 6.79 -0.68
C PHE A 161 -14.13 7.53 0.50
N ASP A 162 -14.68 7.41 1.71
CA ASP A 162 -14.16 8.04 2.92
C ASP A 162 -12.73 7.55 3.20
N VAL A 163 -12.52 6.24 3.16
CA VAL A 163 -11.20 5.61 3.38
C VAL A 163 -10.25 5.88 2.21
N ASN A 164 -10.69 5.66 0.97
CA ASN A 164 -9.77 5.63 -0.16
C ASN A 164 -9.43 7.02 -0.72
N VAL A 165 -10.38 7.95 -0.70
CA VAL A 165 -10.25 9.26 -1.38
C VAL A 165 -10.23 10.40 -0.38
N PHE A 166 -11.22 10.48 0.52
CA PHE A 166 -11.33 11.62 1.43
C PHE A 166 -10.22 11.61 2.48
N ALA A 167 -9.86 10.44 3.01
CA ALA A 167 -8.70 10.32 3.89
C ALA A 167 -7.40 10.73 3.19
N LEU A 168 -7.16 10.30 1.94
CA LEU A 168 -5.99 10.72 1.15
C LEU A 168 -5.89 12.25 1.06
N PHE A 169 -7.00 12.93 0.73
CA PHE A 169 -7.05 14.38 0.70
C PHE A 169 -6.69 15.00 2.06
N ARG A 170 -7.27 14.50 3.16
CA ARG A 170 -7.02 15.00 4.52
C ARG A 170 -5.56 14.78 4.95
N LEU A 171 -5.00 13.60 4.66
CA LEU A 171 -3.61 13.24 4.93
C LEU A 171 -2.63 14.14 4.20
N VAL A 172 -2.81 14.33 2.88
CA VAL A 172 -1.99 15.24 2.09
C VAL A 172 -2.07 16.64 2.68
N LYS A 173 -3.28 17.17 2.90
CA LYS A 173 -3.48 18.51 3.45
C LYS A 173 -2.77 18.69 4.80
N ALA A 174 -2.84 17.69 5.68
CA ALA A 174 -2.18 17.72 6.99
C ALA A 174 -0.66 17.60 6.88
N ALA A 175 -0.12 16.80 5.95
CA ALA A 175 1.32 16.60 5.77
C ALA A 175 2.02 17.78 5.08
N LEU A 176 1.35 18.48 4.16
CA LEU A 176 1.95 19.53 3.33
C LEU A 176 2.72 20.64 4.06
N PRO A 177 2.36 21.10 5.28
CA PRO A 177 3.15 22.07 6.04
C PRO A 177 4.52 21.53 6.49
N HIS A 178 4.69 20.22 6.56
CA HIS A 178 5.91 19.57 7.05
C HIS A 178 6.85 19.15 5.90
N LEU A 179 6.30 18.94 4.69
CA LEU A 179 7.06 18.52 3.52
C LEU A 179 7.91 19.67 2.94
N GLN A 180 9.21 19.40 2.80
CA GLN A 180 10.22 20.30 2.23
C GLN A 180 10.55 19.93 0.76
N PRO A 181 11.22 20.80 -0.01
CA PRO A 181 11.79 20.40 -1.29
C PRO A 181 12.62 19.11 -1.18
N GLY A 182 12.41 18.18 -2.11
CA GLY A 182 12.96 16.83 -2.08
C GLY A 182 12.05 15.79 -1.41
N SER A 183 10.94 16.19 -0.79
CA SER A 183 9.94 15.27 -0.25
C SER A 183 9.16 14.55 -1.35
N THR A 184 8.51 13.45 -0.99
CA THR A 184 7.73 12.64 -1.92
C THR A 184 6.39 12.20 -1.31
N ILE A 185 5.38 12.08 -2.16
CA ILE A 185 4.10 11.46 -1.84
C ILE A 185 3.92 10.29 -2.81
N THR A 186 3.66 9.10 -2.29
CA THR A 186 3.33 7.93 -3.11
C THR A 186 1.96 7.41 -2.71
N THR A 187 1.04 7.33 -3.66
CA THR A 187 -0.32 6.79 -3.42
C THR A 187 -0.47 5.42 -4.04
N THR A 188 -1.46 4.66 -3.57
CA THR A 188 -1.73 3.31 -4.05
C THR A 188 -3.08 3.28 -4.76
N ALA A 189 -3.04 3.27 -6.08
CA ALA A 189 -4.21 3.04 -6.91
C ALA A 189 -4.48 1.53 -7.04
N SER A 190 -4.89 1.09 -8.22
CA SER A 190 -5.06 -0.31 -8.62
C SER A 190 -5.10 -0.33 -10.14
N MET A 191 -4.80 -1.47 -10.74
CA MET A 191 -5.13 -1.72 -12.15
C MET A 191 -6.63 -1.49 -12.44
N GLU A 192 -7.50 -1.61 -11.42
CA GLU A 192 -8.95 -1.35 -11.54
C GLU A 192 -9.30 0.11 -11.83
N ALA A 193 -8.36 1.04 -11.66
CA ALA A 193 -8.50 2.40 -12.19
C ALA A 193 -8.62 2.42 -13.73
N TYR A 194 -8.19 1.35 -14.40
CA TYR A 194 -8.12 1.22 -15.85
C TYR A 194 -8.97 0.08 -16.40
N LYS A 195 -9.01 -1.04 -15.67
CA LYS A 195 -9.81 -2.22 -15.99
C LYS A 195 -10.72 -2.53 -14.78
N PRO A 196 -11.83 -1.79 -14.61
CA PRO A 196 -12.68 -1.92 -13.43
C PRO A 196 -13.34 -3.30 -13.39
N ALA A 197 -13.36 -3.91 -12.20
CA ALA A 197 -14.13 -5.12 -11.95
C ALA A 197 -15.56 -4.74 -11.56
N PRO A 198 -16.60 -5.23 -12.27
CA PRO A 198 -17.99 -4.85 -12.00
C PRO A 198 -18.48 -5.18 -10.59
N ASP A 199 -17.89 -6.19 -9.95
CA ASP A 199 -18.29 -6.73 -8.64
C ASP A 199 -17.72 -5.96 -7.43
N ARG A 200 -17.04 -4.83 -7.68
CA ARG A 200 -16.48 -3.92 -6.66
C ARG A 200 -16.34 -2.50 -7.24
N LEU A 201 -17.46 -2.03 -7.79
CA LEU A 201 -17.53 -0.81 -8.60
C LEU A 201 -17.14 0.45 -7.83
N ASP A 202 -17.57 0.57 -6.57
CA ASP A 202 -17.21 1.67 -5.66
C ASP A 202 -15.69 1.73 -5.46
N TYR A 203 -15.06 0.58 -5.21
CA TYR A 203 -13.60 0.46 -5.10
C TYR A 203 -12.90 0.90 -6.39
N ALA A 204 -13.28 0.35 -7.55
CA ALA A 204 -12.67 0.72 -8.82
C ALA A 204 -12.79 2.24 -9.12
N ALA A 205 -13.94 2.84 -8.80
CA ALA A 205 -14.16 4.28 -8.91
C ALA A 205 -13.18 5.07 -8.02
N THR A 206 -12.98 4.65 -6.76
CA THR A 206 -12.00 5.30 -5.88
C THR A 206 -10.57 5.18 -6.39
N LYS A 207 -10.19 4.06 -7.01
CA LYS A 207 -8.84 3.88 -7.57
C LYS A 207 -8.60 4.75 -8.80
N GLY A 208 -9.63 4.98 -9.63
CA GLY A 208 -9.62 6.01 -10.67
C GLY A 208 -9.45 7.42 -10.09
N ALA A 209 -10.19 7.74 -9.02
CA ALA A 209 -10.09 9.03 -8.34
C ALA A 209 -8.70 9.27 -7.72
N ILE A 210 -8.11 8.28 -7.03
CA ILE A 210 -6.76 8.35 -6.46
C ILE A 210 -5.73 8.63 -7.57
N ASN A 211 -5.82 7.91 -8.69
CA ASN A 211 -4.89 8.08 -9.79
C ASN A 211 -4.97 9.49 -10.38
N ASN A 212 -6.19 9.97 -10.68
CA ASN A 212 -6.39 11.31 -11.22
C ASN A 212 -5.96 12.42 -10.22
N PHE A 213 -6.37 12.29 -8.96
CA PHE A 213 -6.02 13.22 -7.89
C PHE A 213 -4.51 13.35 -7.73
N SER A 214 -3.78 12.23 -7.74
CA SER A 214 -2.32 12.22 -7.58
C SER A 214 -1.60 12.91 -8.73
N LYS A 215 -2.10 12.77 -9.97
CA LYS A 215 -1.55 13.46 -11.14
C LYS A 215 -1.76 14.97 -11.06
N GLY A 216 -2.96 15.43 -10.70
CA GLY A 216 -3.24 16.84 -10.48
C GLY A 216 -2.42 17.42 -9.32
N LEU A 217 -2.30 16.66 -8.22
CA LEU A 217 -1.49 17.06 -7.07
C LEU A 217 -0.01 17.18 -7.43
N SER A 218 0.52 16.29 -8.28
CA SER A 218 1.91 16.39 -8.77
C SER A 218 2.16 17.71 -9.48
N GLN A 219 1.26 18.10 -10.40
CA GLN A 219 1.39 19.38 -11.12
C GLN A 219 1.35 20.58 -10.16
N LEU A 220 0.51 20.50 -9.12
CA LEU A 220 0.41 21.56 -8.10
C LEU A 220 1.67 21.67 -7.23
N LEU A 221 2.34 20.56 -6.94
CA LEU A 221 3.42 20.50 -5.94
C LEU A 221 4.83 20.50 -6.54
N VAL A 222 4.97 20.33 -7.86
CA VAL A 222 6.29 20.30 -8.52
C VAL A 222 7.07 21.60 -8.32
N GLU A 223 6.40 22.77 -8.33
CA GLU A 223 7.04 24.06 -8.08
C GLU A 223 7.58 24.19 -6.65
N ARG A 224 7.06 23.39 -5.71
CA ARG A 224 7.57 23.28 -4.33
C ARG A 224 8.68 22.24 -4.18
N GLY A 225 9.09 21.59 -5.27
CA GLY A 225 10.07 20.52 -5.27
C GLY A 225 9.58 19.23 -4.59
N ILE A 226 8.27 19.00 -4.54
CA ILE A 226 7.67 17.78 -3.96
C ILE A 226 7.14 16.92 -5.10
N ARG A 227 7.56 15.66 -5.16
CA ARG A 227 7.09 14.71 -6.17
C ARG A 227 5.85 13.97 -5.67
N VAL A 228 4.92 13.69 -6.56
CA VAL A 228 3.75 12.85 -6.26
C VAL A 228 3.65 11.79 -7.33
N ASN A 229 3.65 10.52 -6.94
CA ASN A 229 3.53 9.39 -7.86
C ASN A 229 2.55 8.34 -7.33
N VAL A 230 2.21 7.39 -8.20
CA VAL A 230 1.23 6.36 -7.92
C VAL A 230 1.85 4.99 -8.17
N VAL A 231 1.59 4.03 -7.30
CA VAL A 231 1.78 2.61 -7.60
C VAL A 231 0.41 2.01 -7.89
N ALA A 232 0.29 1.24 -8.97
CA ALA A 232 -0.92 0.53 -9.37
C ALA A 232 -0.65 -0.98 -9.34
N PRO A 233 -0.98 -1.66 -8.22
CA PRO A 233 -0.86 -3.10 -8.12
C PRO A 233 -1.85 -3.84 -9.03
N GLY A 234 -1.46 -5.04 -9.46
CA GLY A 234 -2.39 -6.07 -9.91
C GLY A 234 -2.87 -6.96 -8.75
N PRO A 235 -3.38 -8.18 -9.03
CA PRO A 235 -3.81 -9.11 -7.99
C PRO A 235 -2.64 -9.44 -7.06
N THR A 236 -2.75 -9.02 -5.81
CA THR A 236 -1.71 -9.15 -4.77
C THR A 236 -2.29 -9.85 -3.55
N TRP A 237 -1.67 -10.96 -3.15
CA TRP A 237 -2.12 -11.76 -2.01
C TRP A 237 -2.00 -10.96 -0.71
N SER A 238 -3.13 -10.62 -0.09
CA SER A 238 -3.21 -9.74 1.08
C SER A 238 -4.53 -9.92 1.83
N VAL A 239 -4.57 -9.50 3.09
CA VAL A 239 -5.74 -9.67 3.98
C VAL A 239 -7.01 -9.01 3.41
N LEU A 240 -6.84 -7.91 2.67
CA LEU A 240 -7.93 -7.21 1.97
C LEU A 240 -8.78 -8.15 1.09
N GLN A 241 -8.16 -9.18 0.49
CA GLN A 241 -8.87 -10.11 -0.39
C GLN A 241 -9.78 -11.04 0.40
N VAL A 242 -9.36 -11.48 1.59
CA VAL A 242 -10.11 -12.43 2.43
C VAL A 242 -11.13 -11.75 3.36
N THR A 243 -11.10 -10.42 3.48
CA THR A 243 -12.10 -9.62 4.22
C THR A 243 -13.26 -9.17 3.35
N ARG A 244 -13.71 -10.06 2.44
CA ARG A 244 -14.69 -9.78 1.39
C ARG A 244 -14.23 -8.78 0.32
N GLY A 245 -12.93 -8.61 0.10
CA GLY A 245 -12.44 -7.83 -1.05
C GLY A 245 -12.77 -8.48 -2.39
N VAL A 246 -12.80 -9.82 -2.43
CA VAL A 246 -13.26 -10.63 -3.56
C VAL A 246 -14.25 -11.69 -3.07
N ASP A 247 -14.88 -12.39 -4.01
CA ASP A 247 -15.64 -13.61 -3.70
C ASP A 247 -14.70 -14.66 -3.08
N PRO A 248 -14.95 -15.17 -1.86
CA PRO A 248 -14.17 -16.24 -1.26
C PRO A 248 -14.01 -17.47 -2.15
N GLU A 249 -15.01 -17.80 -2.97
CA GLU A 249 -14.97 -18.96 -3.88
C GLU A 249 -14.01 -18.74 -5.07
N SER A 250 -13.64 -17.49 -5.36
CA SER A 250 -12.67 -17.13 -6.39
C SER A 250 -11.21 -17.18 -5.92
N LEU A 251 -10.98 -17.28 -4.61
CA LEU A 251 -9.63 -17.26 -4.02
C LEU A 251 -8.69 -18.34 -4.57
N PRO A 252 -9.13 -19.60 -4.81
CA PRO A 252 -8.25 -20.63 -5.38
C PRO A 252 -7.62 -20.27 -6.73
N GLU A 253 -8.27 -19.39 -7.50
CA GLU A 253 -7.81 -18.96 -8.82
C GLU A 253 -7.22 -17.53 -8.81
N PHE A 254 -7.30 -16.82 -7.68
CA PHE A 254 -6.95 -15.41 -7.55
C PHE A 254 -5.56 -15.09 -8.15
N GLY A 255 -5.54 -14.16 -9.09
CA GLY A 255 -4.34 -13.76 -9.83
C GLY A 255 -3.84 -14.77 -10.87
N SER A 256 -3.98 -16.08 -10.66
CA SER A 256 -3.53 -17.10 -11.64
C SER A 256 -4.37 -17.10 -12.92
N SER A 257 -5.67 -16.83 -12.81
CA SER A 257 -6.59 -16.70 -13.94
C SER A 257 -6.53 -15.32 -14.62
N GLU A 258 -5.98 -14.32 -13.94
CA GLU A 258 -6.02 -12.92 -14.36
C GLU A 258 -4.69 -12.42 -14.95
N SER A 259 -3.58 -12.83 -14.33
CA SER A 259 -2.24 -12.30 -14.63
C SER A 259 -1.53 -13.14 -15.69
N PRO A 260 -0.88 -12.53 -16.71
CA PRO A 260 0.00 -13.24 -17.63
C PRO A 260 1.16 -13.99 -16.97
N MET A 261 1.55 -13.63 -15.75
CA MET A 261 2.54 -14.39 -14.96
C MET A 261 1.98 -15.67 -14.33
N GLY A 262 0.66 -15.91 -14.38
CA GLY A 262 0.02 -17.14 -13.93
C GLY A 262 -0.03 -17.32 -12.41
N ARG A 263 0.12 -16.23 -11.64
CA ARG A 263 0.01 -16.20 -10.17
C ARG A 263 -0.35 -14.80 -9.67
N ALA A 264 -0.86 -14.71 -8.44
CA ALA A 264 -0.87 -13.46 -7.71
C ALA A 264 0.55 -12.98 -7.34
N GLY A 265 0.72 -11.67 -7.24
CA GLY A 265 1.90 -11.07 -6.65
C GLY A 265 1.92 -11.24 -5.12
N GLN A 266 3.11 -11.26 -4.53
CA GLN A 266 3.28 -11.13 -3.09
C GLN A 266 3.59 -9.67 -2.72
N PRO A 267 3.20 -9.17 -1.53
CA PRO A 267 3.50 -7.81 -1.09
C PRO A 267 4.99 -7.42 -1.21
N ALA A 268 5.91 -8.35 -0.94
CA ALA A 268 7.34 -8.17 -1.12
C ALA A 268 7.74 -7.65 -2.51
N GLU A 269 6.99 -8.02 -3.56
CA GLU A 269 7.26 -7.64 -4.95
C GLU A 269 6.86 -6.20 -5.27
N LEU A 270 6.04 -5.58 -4.43
CA LEU A 270 5.58 -4.20 -4.59
C LEU A 270 6.58 -3.23 -3.96
N ALA A 271 7.23 -3.62 -2.86
CA ALA A 271 8.12 -2.76 -2.09
C ALA A 271 9.21 -2.04 -2.90
N PRO A 272 9.91 -2.68 -3.88
CA PRO A 272 10.92 -2.01 -4.70
C PRO A 272 10.39 -0.77 -5.46
N ALA A 273 9.13 -0.80 -5.92
CA ALA A 273 8.50 0.31 -6.63
C ALA A 273 8.36 1.53 -5.72
N TYR A 274 7.88 1.33 -4.49
CA TYR A 274 7.76 2.40 -3.50
C TYR A 274 9.12 2.96 -3.10
N VAL A 275 10.15 2.12 -2.93
CA VAL A 275 11.50 2.61 -2.62
C VAL A 275 12.07 3.44 -3.77
N PHE A 276 11.92 2.98 -5.03
CA PHE A 276 12.32 3.76 -6.21
C PHE A 276 11.65 5.14 -6.21
N LEU A 277 10.33 5.18 -6.09
CA LEU A 277 9.54 6.41 -6.11
C LEU A 277 9.82 7.32 -4.89
N ALA A 278 10.18 6.73 -3.75
CA ALA A 278 10.54 7.49 -2.58
C ALA A 278 11.94 8.10 -2.70
N SER A 279 12.91 7.37 -3.25
CA SER A 279 14.32 7.79 -3.31
C SER A 279 14.58 8.96 -4.28
N GLN A 280 15.78 9.54 -4.22
CA GLN A 280 16.20 10.58 -5.16
C GLN A 280 16.58 10.04 -6.55
N GLU A 281 16.64 8.71 -6.73
CA GLU A 281 16.93 8.10 -8.03
C GLU A 281 15.79 8.32 -9.05
N SER A 282 14.59 8.66 -8.55
CA SER A 282 13.40 9.01 -9.33
C SER A 282 13.16 10.53 -9.41
N SER A 283 14.22 11.35 -9.38
CA SER A 283 14.14 12.82 -9.34
C SER A 283 13.37 13.46 -10.49
N PHE A 284 13.30 12.80 -11.65
CA PHE A 284 12.53 13.26 -12.83
C PHE A 284 11.22 12.48 -13.04
N VAL A 285 10.76 11.74 -12.03
CA VAL A 285 9.49 11.00 -12.05
C VAL A 285 8.49 11.73 -11.14
N ALA A 286 7.50 12.37 -11.74
CA ALA A 286 6.44 13.10 -11.05
C ALA A 286 5.13 13.02 -11.83
N GLY A 287 4.05 12.64 -11.17
CA GLY A 287 2.72 12.46 -11.77
C GLY A 287 2.56 11.12 -12.47
N GLU A 288 3.47 10.17 -12.26
CA GLU A 288 3.48 8.90 -12.96
C GLU A 288 2.80 7.78 -12.17
N THR A 289 2.27 6.82 -12.91
CA THR A 289 1.68 5.59 -12.38
C THR A 289 2.58 4.41 -12.72
N LEU A 290 3.26 3.87 -11.71
CA LEU A 290 4.08 2.67 -11.86
C LEU A 290 3.22 1.41 -11.64
N ASN A 291 2.99 0.67 -12.72
CA ASN A 291 2.20 -0.56 -12.70
C ASN A 291 3.06 -1.75 -12.24
N VAL A 292 2.60 -2.46 -11.20
CA VAL A 292 3.23 -3.70 -10.72
C VAL A 292 2.14 -4.78 -10.68
N ASN A 293 1.88 -5.37 -11.85
CA ASN A 293 0.62 -6.09 -12.09
C ASN A 293 0.79 -7.44 -12.83
N GLY A 294 2.01 -7.96 -12.91
CA GLY A 294 2.28 -9.26 -13.55
C GLY A 294 2.07 -9.29 -15.06
N GLY A 295 2.19 -8.15 -15.75
CA GLY A 295 2.12 -8.05 -17.20
C GLY A 295 0.74 -7.73 -17.77
N MET A 296 -0.20 -7.35 -16.91
CA MET A 296 -1.54 -6.93 -17.34
C MET A 296 -1.46 -5.57 -18.03
N VAL A 297 -2.03 -5.47 -19.23
CA VAL A 297 -1.98 -4.26 -20.05
C VAL A 297 -2.91 -3.19 -19.46
N THR A 298 -2.38 -1.99 -19.25
CA THR A 298 -3.13 -0.79 -18.85
C THR A 298 -2.94 0.32 -19.90
N PRO A 299 -3.93 1.20 -20.12
CA PRO A 299 -3.81 2.41 -20.95
C PRO A 299 -2.76 3.41 -20.44
#